data_AF-A0A1I7VH15-F1
#
_entry.id   AF-A0A1I7VH15-F1
#
_cell.length_a   1.000
_cell.length_b   1.000
_cell.length_c   1.000
_cell.angle_alpha   90.00
_cell.angle_beta   90.00
_cell.angle_gamma   90.00
#
_symmetry.space_group_name_H-M   'P 1'
#
loop_
_entity.id
_entity.type
_entity.pdbx_description
1 polymer ?
#
loop_
_entity_poly.entity_id
_entity_poly.type
_entity_poly.pdbx_seq_one_letter_code
_entity_poly.pdbx_strand_id
1 'polypeptide(L)'
;MVVLLLSVILWISRTTDTVLFDKKHELFMNDVPCYICAAEWKLQNSDRKVVIEQAKLADDEDKCEVTVVREVEDALEMMQPESWQNAAINGSTLKRDTEKFLNENQNPLSVEQFRKKLAILSSRWKKYRMQQDFNKWTTLRHWLRLPSLRHRLQVLEKDLKSEKQSRRHRRLLHRVQQVQNILQTVRKKLQDVYAVLHREGQLTRFIRCA
;
A
#
# COMPACT_ATOMS: atom_id res chain seq x y z
N MET A 1 6.09 44.23 -0.19
CA MET A 1 5.75 43.53 1.09
C MET A 1 4.26 43.16 1.21
N VAL A 2 3.31 44.00 0.77
CA VAL A 2 1.86 43.73 0.90
C VAL A 2 1.37 42.52 0.08
N VAL A 3 1.97 42.26 -1.09
CA VAL A 3 1.60 41.12 -1.97
C VAL A 3 1.95 39.75 -1.34
N LEU A 4 3.05 39.66 -0.58
CA LEU A 4 3.48 38.42 0.10
C LEU A 4 2.58 38.07 1.30
N LEU A 5 2.04 39.08 1.98
CA LEU A 5 1.11 38.87 3.09
C LEU A 5 -0.26 38.39 2.59
N LEU A 6 -0.76 38.95 1.47
CA LEU A 6 -2.01 38.52 0.86
C LEU A 6 -1.93 37.09 0.30
N SER A 7 -0.79 36.68 -0.27
CA SER A 7 -0.61 35.30 -0.72
C SER A 7 -0.60 34.30 0.44
N VAL A 8 -0.04 34.68 1.59
CA VAL A 8 0.00 33.82 2.79
C VAL A 8 -1.39 33.71 3.44
N ILE A 9 -2.17 34.79 3.49
CA ILE A 9 -3.55 34.76 4.02
C ILE A 9 -4.46 33.90 3.12
N LEU A 10 -4.33 34.00 1.79
CA LEU A 10 -5.03 33.12 0.84
C LEU A 10 -4.60 31.65 0.97
N TRP A 11 -3.34 31.40 1.35
CA TRP A 11 -2.83 30.05 1.58
C TRP A 11 -3.39 29.44 2.87
N ILE A 12 -3.45 30.22 3.96
CA ILE A 12 -4.02 29.78 5.25
C ILE A 12 -5.52 29.51 5.11
N SER A 13 -6.27 30.36 4.41
CA SER A 13 -7.71 30.14 4.17
C SER A 13 -8.00 28.86 3.38
N ARG A 14 -7.13 28.49 2.42
CA ARG A 14 -7.25 27.20 1.70
C ARG A 14 -6.93 26.00 2.57
N THR A 15 -6.00 26.12 3.53
CA THR A 15 -5.69 25.02 4.45
C THR A 15 -6.81 24.75 5.45
N THR A 16 -7.54 25.77 5.90
CA THR A 16 -8.70 25.59 6.80
C THR A 16 -9.87 24.91 6.11
N ASP A 17 -10.11 25.21 4.82
CA ASP A 17 -11.14 24.52 4.04
C ASP A 17 -10.81 23.03 3.83
N THR A 18 -9.52 22.68 3.65
CA THR A 18 -9.12 21.27 3.51
C THR A 18 -9.29 20.45 4.79
N VAL A 19 -9.09 21.04 5.97
CA VAL A 19 -9.31 20.35 7.26
C VAL A 19 -10.80 20.14 7.54
N LEU A 20 -11.65 21.08 7.11
CA LEU A 20 -13.11 20.93 7.18
C LEU A 20 -13.64 19.91 6.16
N PHE A 21 -13.02 19.80 4.98
CA PHE A 21 -13.36 18.77 3.99
C PHE A 21 -12.93 17.36 4.40
N ASP A 22 -11.79 17.18 5.07
CA ASP A 22 -11.32 15.89 5.59
C ASP A 22 -12.34 15.29 6.57
N LYS A 23 -12.96 16.13 7.41
CA LYS A 23 -13.99 15.71 8.37
C LYS A 23 -15.32 15.34 7.70
N LYS A 24 -15.60 15.86 6.50
CA LYS A 24 -16.82 15.55 5.74
C LYS A 24 -16.66 14.28 4.87
N HIS A 25 -15.42 13.93 4.50
CA HIS A 25 -15.12 12.74 3.68
C HIS A 25 -15.10 11.41 4.47
N GLU A 26 -15.06 11.43 5.80
CA GLU A 26 -15.23 10.21 6.61
C GLU A 26 -16.67 9.67 6.60
N LEU A 27 -17.66 10.44 6.12
CA LEU A 27 -19.08 10.08 6.20
C LEU A 27 -19.71 9.57 4.89
N PHE A 28 -19.01 9.61 3.75
CA PHE A 28 -19.59 9.21 2.45
C PHE A 28 -18.57 8.49 1.54
N MET A 29 -18.30 7.21 1.79
CA MET A 29 -17.49 6.38 0.87
C MET A 29 -18.06 4.95 0.76
N ASN A 30 -19.32 4.83 0.30
CA ASN A 30 -19.89 3.52 -0.09
C ASN A 30 -19.78 3.25 -1.61
N ASP A 31 -19.48 4.26 -2.44
CA ASP A 31 -19.51 4.13 -3.93
C ASP A 31 -18.18 4.41 -4.65
N VAL A 32 -17.08 4.68 -3.92
CA VAL A 32 -15.76 4.84 -4.56
C VAL A 32 -14.98 3.52 -4.47
N PRO A 33 -14.58 2.91 -5.61
CA PRO A 33 -13.80 1.68 -5.57
C PRO A 33 -12.52 1.92 -4.79
N CYS A 34 -12.17 0.95 -3.95
CA CYS A 34 -10.98 1.04 -3.11
C CYS A 34 -9.74 1.42 -3.94
N TYR A 35 -8.81 2.23 -3.41
CA TYR A 35 -7.68 2.75 -4.21
C TYR A 35 -6.87 1.66 -4.92
N ILE A 36 -6.68 0.51 -4.26
CA ILE A 36 -6.00 -0.65 -4.82
C ILE A 36 -6.84 -1.39 -5.87
N CYS A 37 -8.17 -1.43 -5.71
CA CYS A 37 -9.12 -1.95 -6.69
C CYS A 37 -9.04 -1.16 -8.00
N ALA A 38 -8.99 0.17 -7.91
CA ALA A 38 -8.83 1.03 -9.08
C ALA A 38 -7.47 0.83 -9.78
N ALA A 39 -6.41 0.55 -9.00
CA ALA A 39 -5.09 0.25 -9.55
C ALA A 39 -5.04 -1.11 -10.24
N GLU A 40 -5.66 -2.14 -9.65
CA GLU A 40 -5.86 -3.45 -10.26
C GLU A 40 -6.61 -3.34 -11.59
N TRP A 41 -7.75 -2.64 -11.61
CA TRP A 41 -8.56 -2.45 -12.82
C TRP A 41 -7.77 -1.75 -13.93
N LYS A 42 -7.00 -0.71 -13.60
CA LYS A 42 -6.12 -0.02 -14.58
C LYS A 42 -5.06 -0.97 -15.15
N LEU A 43 -4.51 -1.85 -14.33
CA LEU A 43 -3.47 -2.79 -14.74
C LEU A 43 -4.03 -3.88 -15.66
N GLN A 44 -5.22 -4.41 -15.33
CA GLN A 44 -5.92 -5.41 -16.15
C GLN A 44 -6.31 -4.88 -17.53
N ASN A 45 -6.65 -3.59 -17.63
CA ASN A 45 -7.06 -2.93 -18.87
C ASN A 45 -5.90 -2.23 -19.61
N SER A 46 -4.66 -2.40 -19.17
CA SER A 46 -3.50 -1.85 -19.87
C SER A 46 -2.90 -2.87 -20.85
N ASP A 47 -2.32 -2.39 -21.95
CA ASP A 47 -1.59 -3.24 -22.91
C ASP A 47 -0.38 -3.95 -22.29
N ARG A 48 0.09 -3.46 -21.14
CA ARG A 48 1.15 -4.09 -20.34
C ARG A 48 0.54 -5.00 -19.28
N LYS A 49 0.00 -6.14 -19.70
CA LYS A 49 -0.38 -7.20 -18.77
C LYS A 49 0.84 -7.64 -17.97
N VAL A 50 0.87 -7.35 -16.67
CA VAL A 50 1.87 -7.92 -15.76
C VAL A 50 1.55 -9.40 -15.63
N VAL A 51 2.48 -10.27 -16.02
CA VAL A 51 2.38 -11.71 -15.73
C VAL A 51 2.60 -11.87 -14.24
N ILE A 52 1.50 -12.01 -13.52
CA ILE A 52 1.51 -12.36 -12.12
C ILE A 52 1.46 -13.88 -12.12
N GLU A 53 2.44 -14.52 -11.49
CA GLU A 53 2.41 -15.95 -11.24
C GLU A 53 1.07 -16.29 -10.58
N GLN A 54 0.15 -16.81 -11.39
CA GLN A 54 -1.05 -17.44 -10.91
C GLN A 54 -0.60 -18.81 -10.43
N ALA A 55 -0.88 -19.16 -9.17
CA ALA A 55 -0.67 -20.52 -8.73
C ALA A 55 -1.58 -21.42 -9.58
N LYS A 56 -0.98 -22.38 -10.28
CA LYS A 56 -1.73 -23.34 -11.08
C LYS A 56 -2.27 -24.39 -10.13
N LEU A 57 -3.60 -24.56 -10.11
CA LEU A 57 -4.22 -25.65 -9.35
C LEU A 57 -3.72 -27.03 -9.78
N ALA A 58 -3.32 -27.18 -11.04
CA ALA A 58 -2.70 -28.40 -11.56
C ALA A 58 -1.42 -28.78 -10.78
N ASP A 59 -0.69 -27.80 -10.24
CA ASP A 59 0.51 -28.07 -9.44
C ASP A 59 0.16 -28.62 -8.04
N ASP A 60 -1.12 -28.54 -7.63
CA ASP A 60 -1.61 -29.01 -6.33
C ASP A 60 -2.30 -30.38 -6.40
N GLU A 61 -2.66 -30.88 -7.59
CA GLU A 61 -3.38 -32.16 -7.75
C GLU A 61 -2.62 -33.36 -7.17
N ASP A 62 -1.29 -33.37 -7.32
CA ASP A 62 -0.42 -34.43 -6.79
C ASP A 62 0.06 -34.18 -5.35
N LYS A 63 -0.30 -33.03 -4.75
CA LYS A 63 0.19 -32.64 -3.42
C LYS A 63 -0.77 -33.10 -2.32
N CYS A 64 -0.19 -33.48 -1.18
CA CYS A 64 -0.99 -33.66 0.03
C CYS A 64 -1.62 -32.32 0.44
N GLU A 65 -2.89 -32.35 0.82
CA GLU A 65 -3.71 -31.20 1.18
C GLU A 65 -3.08 -30.39 2.32
N VAL A 66 -2.43 -31.07 3.27
CA VAL A 66 -1.70 -30.45 4.38
C VAL A 66 -0.55 -29.56 3.87
N THR A 67 0.14 -29.99 2.81
CA THR A 67 1.22 -29.22 2.18
C THR A 67 0.66 -27.99 1.50
N VAL A 68 -0.46 -28.13 0.78
CA VAL A 68 -1.13 -26.99 0.11
C VAL A 68 -1.56 -25.93 1.13
N VAL A 69 -2.17 -26.34 2.25
CA VAL A 69 -2.56 -25.40 3.33
C VAL A 69 -1.34 -24.66 3.89
N ARG A 70 -0.24 -25.37 4.13
CA ARG A 70 1.00 -24.78 4.64
C ARG A 70 1.62 -23.80 3.64
N GLU A 71 1.71 -24.16 2.36
CA GLU A 71 2.24 -23.25 1.33
C GLU A 71 1.43 -21.95 1.24
N VAL A 72 0.10 -22.04 1.36
CA VAL A 72 -0.75 -20.84 1.36
C VAL A 72 -0.54 -20.02 2.63
N GLU A 73 -0.42 -20.66 3.79
CA GLU A 73 -0.11 -20.02 5.07
C GLU A 73 1.23 -19.27 5.02
N ASP A 74 2.31 -19.95 4.60
CA ASP A 74 3.66 -19.37 4.43
C ASP A 74 3.64 -18.19 3.44
N ALA A 75 2.89 -18.32 2.33
CA ALA A 75 2.73 -17.23 1.38
C ALA A 75 2.04 -16.01 2.01
N LEU A 76 1.00 -16.22 2.81
CA LEU A 76 0.28 -15.14 3.50
C LEU A 76 1.15 -14.45 4.57
N GLU A 77 2.01 -15.19 5.27
CA GLU A 77 2.99 -14.62 6.22
C GLU A 77 3.99 -13.70 5.50
N MET A 78 4.50 -14.13 4.35
CA MET A 78 5.42 -13.32 3.53
C MET A 78 4.73 -12.12 2.88
N MET A 79 3.39 -12.11 2.79
CA MET A 79 2.59 -11.00 2.26
C MET A 79 2.27 -9.92 3.30
N GLN A 80 2.50 -10.18 4.59
CA GLN A 80 2.30 -9.20 5.65
C GLN A 80 3.20 -7.98 5.41
N PRO A 81 2.69 -6.73 5.51
CA PRO A 81 3.49 -5.52 5.27
C PRO A 81 4.78 -5.46 6.09
N GLU A 82 4.75 -5.97 7.32
CA GLU A 82 5.89 -6.04 8.23
C GLU A 82 7.07 -6.83 7.65
N SER A 83 6.82 -7.76 6.73
CA SER A 83 7.82 -8.65 6.11
C SER A 83 8.58 -8.01 4.95
N TRP A 84 8.07 -6.94 4.33
CA TRP A 84 8.64 -6.39 3.08
C TRP A 84 8.61 -4.87 2.97
N GLN A 85 7.82 -4.17 3.79
CA GLN A 85 7.65 -2.73 3.67
C GLN A 85 8.95 -1.99 3.97
N ASN A 86 9.41 -1.19 3.01
CA ASN A 86 10.59 -0.36 3.21
C ASN A 86 10.19 0.93 3.95
N ALA A 87 10.70 1.07 5.18
CA ALA A 87 10.48 2.23 6.04
C ALA A 87 11.77 3.03 6.34
N ALA A 88 12.80 2.89 5.50
CA ALA A 88 14.12 3.50 5.74
C ALA A 88 14.08 5.04 5.86
N ILE A 89 13.20 5.70 5.10
CA ILE A 89 12.97 7.14 5.18
C ILE A 89 11.54 7.39 5.68
N ASN A 90 11.44 8.10 6.81
CA ASN A 90 10.16 8.57 7.34
C ASN A 90 9.71 9.84 6.60
N GLY A 91 8.55 9.75 5.94
CA GLY A 91 7.99 10.86 5.17
C GLY A 91 7.59 12.07 6.00
N SER A 92 7.08 11.88 7.22
CA SER A 92 6.67 13.01 8.07
C SER A 92 7.88 13.78 8.58
N THR A 93 8.94 13.07 8.97
CA THR A 93 10.23 13.69 9.31
C THR A 93 10.83 14.42 8.12
N LEU A 94 10.81 13.82 6.92
CA LEU A 94 11.34 14.46 5.72
C LEU A 94 10.56 15.74 5.34
N LYS A 95 9.24 15.75 5.52
CA LYS A 95 8.40 16.95 5.36
C LYS A 95 8.80 18.04 6.35
N ARG A 96 8.92 17.70 7.63
CA ARG A 96 9.35 18.64 8.68
C ARG A 96 10.75 19.21 8.40
N ASP A 97 11.69 18.38 7.96
CA ASP A 97 13.04 18.81 7.56
C ASP A 97 12.98 19.79 6.37
N THR A 98 12.04 19.58 5.45
CA THR A 98 11.80 20.45 4.29
C THR A 98 11.22 21.79 4.72
N GLU A 99 10.19 21.78 5.56
CA GLU A 99 9.58 23.00 6.12
C GLU A 99 10.60 23.81 6.91
N LYS A 100 11.41 23.13 7.73
CA LYS A 100 12.50 23.76 8.46
C LYS A 100 13.52 24.39 7.51
N PHE A 101 13.94 23.69 6.45
CA PHE A 101 14.84 24.24 5.43
C PHE A 101 14.25 25.47 4.72
N LEU A 102 12.94 25.51 4.47
CA LEU A 102 12.28 26.66 3.85
C LEU A 102 12.17 27.84 4.83
N ASN A 103 11.83 27.58 6.09
CA ASN A 103 11.58 28.59 7.12
C ASN A 103 12.88 29.14 7.77
N GLU A 104 13.95 28.35 7.87
CA GLU A 104 15.24 28.78 8.45
C GLU A 104 16.02 29.76 7.57
N ASN A 105 15.56 30.06 6.35
CA ASN A 105 16.15 31.10 5.49
C ASN A 105 15.85 32.54 5.97
N GLN A 106 15.35 32.71 7.20
CA GLN A 106 15.34 34.00 7.87
C GLN A 106 16.76 34.50 8.23
N ASN A 107 17.75 33.60 8.34
CA ASN A 107 19.17 33.96 8.39
C ASN A 107 19.80 33.75 7.00
N PRO A 108 20.50 34.74 6.43
CA PRO A 108 21.02 34.65 5.08
C PRO A 108 22.14 33.60 5.00
N LEU A 109 21.81 32.42 4.47
CA LEU A 109 22.81 31.43 4.04
C LEU A 109 23.59 31.99 2.85
N SER A 110 24.86 31.62 2.73
CA SER A 110 25.56 31.84 1.46
C SER A 110 24.93 30.98 0.36
N VAL A 111 24.98 31.46 -0.89
CA VAL A 111 24.42 30.75 -2.05
C VAL A 111 24.96 29.30 -2.15
N GLU A 112 26.24 29.10 -1.81
CA GLU A 112 26.86 27.78 -1.86
C GLU A 112 26.33 26.85 -0.75
N GLN A 113 26.15 27.35 0.47
CA GLN A 113 25.56 26.57 1.57
C GLN A 113 24.11 26.19 1.26
N PHE A 114 23.34 27.12 0.70
CA PHE A 114 21.97 26.85 0.24
C PHE A 114 21.94 25.74 -0.81
N ARG A 115 22.79 25.83 -1.85
CA ARG A 115 22.88 24.79 -2.90
C ARG A 115 23.26 23.41 -2.33
N LYS A 116 24.23 23.35 -1.42
CA LYS A 116 24.63 22.08 -0.76
C LYS A 116 23.48 21.47 0.03
N LYS A 117 22.78 22.26 0.86
CA LYS A 117 21.62 21.78 1.63
C LYS A 117 20.47 21.33 0.73
N LEU A 118 20.17 22.09 -0.33
CA LEU A 118 19.14 21.74 -1.31
C LEU A 118 19.46 20.43 -2.03
N ALA A 119 20.72 20.20 -2.42
CA ALA A 119 21.14 18.96 -3.07
C ALA A 119 20.94 17.73 -2.17
N ILE A 120 21.28 17.85 -0.88
CA ILE A 120 21.05 16.78 0.12
C ILE A 120 19.56 16.50 0.27
N LEU A 121 18.74 17.54 0.44
CA LEU A 121 17.29 17.41 0.61
C LEU A 121 16.63 16.78 -0.63
N SER A 122 17.02 17.23 -1.83
CA SER A 122 16.55 16.68 -3.11
C SER A 122 16.91 15.20 -3.25
N SER A 123 18.14 14.82 -2.89
CA SER A 123 18.58 13.41 -2.88
C SER A 123 17.74 12.55 -1.93
N ARG A 124 17.43 13.05 -0.71
CA ARG A 124 16.55 12.34 0.24
C ARG A 124 15.13 12.18 -0.31
N TRP A 125 14.55 13.22 -0.90
CA TRP A 125 13.23 13.13 -1.56
C TRP A 125 13.20 12.19 -2.76
N LYS A 126 14.29 12.11 -3.53
CA LYS A 126 14.41 11.12 -4.61
C LYS A 126 14.38 9.68 -4.05
N LYS A 127 15.16 9.42 -2.99
CA LYS A 127 15.17 8.10 -2.32
C LYS A 127 13.81 7.75 -1.72
N TYR A 128 13.15 8.70 -1.06
CA TYR A 128 11.83 8.47 -0.48
C TYR A 128 10.77 8.16 -1.54
N ARG A 129 10.82 8.81 -2.71
CA ARG A 129 9.94 8.48 -3.85
C ARG A 129 10.15 7.05 -4.34
N MET A 130 11.40 6.63 -4.52
CA MET A 130 11.71 5.24 -4.91
C MET A 130 11.20 4.24 -3.85
N GLN A 131 11.32 4.56 -2.56
CA GLN A 131 10.76 3.77 -1.47
C GLN A 131 9.22 3.69 -1.55
N GLN A 132 8.54 4.80 -1.79
CA GLN A 132 7.08 4.82 -1.95
C GLN A 132 6.63 4.01 -3.18
N ASP A 133 7.32 4.16 -4.31
CA ASP A 133 7.00 3.42 -5.54
C ASP A 133 7.20 1.91 -5.34
N PHE A 134 8.31 1.51 -4.70
CA PHE A 134 8.55 0.12 -4.30
C PHE A 134 7.42 -0.39 -3.42
N ASN A 135 7.09 0.31 -2.32
CA ASN A 135 6.04 -0.13 -1.41
C ASN A 135 4.67 -0.24 -2.12
N LYS A 136 4.30 0.74 -2.95
CA LYS A 136 3.04 0.71 -3.72
C LYS A 136 2.97 -0.48 -4.65
N TRP A 137 4.05 -0.72 -5.39
CA TRP A 137 4.10 -1.79 -6.38
C TRP A 137 4.10 -3.16 -5.70
N THR A 138 4.86 -3.34 -4.62
CA THR A 138 4.89 -4.57 -3.83
C THR A 138 3.52 -4.86 -3.20
N THR A 139 2.87 -3.84 -2.63
CA THR A 139 1.49 -3.96 -2.10
C THR A 139 0.52 -4.46 -3.19
N LEU A 140 0.58 -3.86 -4.38
CA LEU A 140 -0.27 -4.25 -5.51
C LEU A 140 0.03 -5.67 -6.00
N ARG A 141 1.31 -6.06 -6.07
CA ARG A 141 1.68 -7.44 -6.45
C ARG A 141 1.12 -8.46 -5.47
N HIS A 142 1.23 -8.21 -4.17
CA HIS A 142 0.65 -9.09 -3.14
C HIS A 142 -0.88 -9.13 -3.24
N TRP A 143 -1.54 -7.98 -3.43
CA TRP A 143 -2.98 -7.91 -3.63
C TRP A 143 -3.46 -8.81 -4.77
N LEU A 144 -2.79 -8.74 -5.91
CA LEU A 144 -3.15 -9.52 -7.10
C LEU A 144 -2.90 -11.02 -6.96
N ARG A 145 -2.12 -11.46 -5.96
CA ARG A 145 -1.94 -12.89 -5.63
C ARG A 145 -3.08 -13.45 -4.77
N LEU A 146 -3.79 -12.61 -4.01
CA LEU A 146 -4.86 -13.05 -3.10
C LEU A 146 -5.96 -13.89 -3.75
N PRO A 147 -6.46 -13.56 -4.97
CA PRO A 147 -7.51 -14.36 -5.61
C PRO A 147 -7.08 -15.81 -5.85
N SER A 148 -5.84 -16.03 -6.28
CA SER A 148 -5.30 -17.36 -6.54
C SER A 148 -5.17 -18.17 -5.23
N LEU A 149 -4.63 -17.58 -4.16
CA LEU A 149 -4.54 -18.23 -2.85
C LEU A 149 -5.93 -18.56 -2.28
N ARG A 150 -6.89 -17.64 -2.43
CA ARG A 150 -8.28 -17.87 -2.02
C ARG A 150 -8.88 -19.05 -2.76
N HIS A 151 -8.66 -19.12 -4.07
CA HIS A 151 -9.21 -20.18 -4.91
C HIS A 151 -8.67 -21.56 -4.49
N ARG A 152 -7.36 -21.69 -4.25
CA ARG A 152 -6.72 -22.92 -3.72
C ARG A 152 -7.41 -23.39 -2.43
N LEU A 153 -7.62 -22.50 -1.47
CA LEU A 153 -8.31 -22.82 -0.21
C LEU A 153 -9.78 -23.22 -0.42
N GLN A 154 -10.48 -22.60 -1.37
CA GLN A 154 -11.89 -22.91 -1.67
C GLN A 154 -12.06 -24.29 -2.31
N VAL A 155 -11.15 -24.69 -3.21
CA VAL A 155 -11.13 -26.02 -3.80
C VAL A 155 -10.90 -27.06 -2.69
N LEU A 156 -9.85 -26.89 -1.88
CA LEU A 156 -9.59 -27.77 -0.74
C LEU A 156 -10.79 -27.87 0.23
N GLU A 157 -11.41 -26.74 0.57
CA GLU A 157 -12.56 -26.74 1.47
C GLU A 157 -13.73 -27.54 0.91
N LYS A 158 -13.97 -27.45 -0.40
CA LYS A 158 -15.02 -28.20 -1.09
C LYS A 158 -14.73 -29.70 -1.04
N ASP A 159 -13.51 -30.11 -1.36
CA ASP A 159 -13.11 -31.52 -1.40
C ASP A 159 -13.22 -32.15 -0.01
N LEU A 160 -12.68 -31.48 1.02
CA LEU A 160 -12.76 -31.93 2.42
C LEU A 160 -14.19 -32.03 2.97
N LYS A 161 -15.14 -31.26 2.43
CA LYS A 161 -16.56 -31.35 2.80
C LYS A 161 -17.29 -32.48 2.09
N SER A 162 -16.82 -32.88 0.90
CA SER A 162 -17.42 -33.95 0.10
C SER A 162 -17.02 -35.35 0.58
N GLU A 163 -15.90 -35.47 1.30
CA GLU A 163 -15.40 -36.73 1.84
C GLU A 163 -16.01 -37.15 3.18
N LYS A 164 -15.93 -38.45 3.49
CA LYS A 164 -16.40 -39.01 4.77
C LYS A 164 -15.58 -38.41 5.92
N GLN A 165 -16.23 -37.63 6.79
CA GLN A 165 -15.55 -36.83 7.81
C GLN A 165 -14.85 -37.66 8.90
N SER A 166 -13.60 -38.03 8.65
CA SER A 166 -12.69 -38.53 9.68
C SER A 166 -12.21 -37.40 10.61
N ARG A 167 -11.67 -37.75 11.78
CA ARG A 167 -11.08 -36.78 12.72
C ARG A 167 -9.96 -35.95 12.08
N ARG A 168 -9.20 -36.53 11.15
CA ARG A 168 -8.13 -35.86 10.40
C ARG A 168 -8.72 -34.79 9.46
N HIS A 169 -9.76 -35.12 8.70
CA HIS A 169 -10.43 -34.17 7.79
C HIS A 169 -11.00 -32.97 8.55
N ARG A 170 -11.65 -33.20 9.70
CA ARG A 170 -12.18 -32.09 10.53
C ARG A 170 -11.09 -31.12 11.00
N ARG A 171 -9.94 -31.65 11.44
CA ARG A 171 -8.80 -30.81 11.85
C ARG A 171 -8.23 -30.01 10.69
N LEU A 172 -8.11 -30.63 9.51
CA LEU A 172 -7.62 -29.96 8.32
C LEU A 172 -8.59 -28.87 7.85
N LEU A 173 -9.89 -29.16 7.82
CA LEU A 173 -10.93 -28.19 7.50
C LEU A 173 -10.90 -26.97 8.43
N HIS A 174 -10.73 -27.19 9.74
CA HIS A 174 -10.55 -26.10 10.70
C HIS A 174 -9.31 -25.26 10.37
N ARG A 175 -8.19 -25.88 10.00
CA ARG A 175 -6.98 -25.16 9.60
C ARG A 175 -7.21 -24.35 8.31
N VAL A 176 -7.91 -24.91 7.32
CA VAL A 176 -8.30 -24.17 6.11
C VAL A 176 -9.10 -22.90 6.47
N GLN A 177 -10.08 -23.01 7.38
CA GLN A 177 -10.85 -21.86 7.86
C GLN A 177 -9.97 -20.82 8.58
N GLN A 178 -9.00 -21.25 9.39
CA GLN A 178 -8.02 -20.35 10.01
C GLN A 178 -7.20 -19.60 8.95
N VAL A 179 -6.67 -20.29 7.95
CA VAL A 179 -5.88 -19.67 6.87
C VAL A 179 -6.75 -18.72 6.02
N GLN A 180 -8.02 -19.03 5.79
CA GLN A 180 -8.97 -18.09 5.16
C GLN A 180 -9.14 -16.79 5.97
N ASN A 181 -9.17 -16.87 7.30
CA ASN A 181 -9.22 -15.67 8.16
C ASN A 181 -7.93 -14.84 8.08
N ILE A 182 -6.77 -15.50 8.03
CA ILE A 182 -5.48 -14.84 7.79
C ILE A 182 -5.52 -14.11 6.44
N LEU A 183 -6.03 -14.76 5.39
CA LEU A 183 -6.17 -14.16 4.06
C LEU A 183 -7.01 -12.88 4.09
N GLN A 184 -8.15 -12.88 4.79
CA GLN A 184 -8.97 -11.66 4.94
C GLN A 184 -8.24 -10.55 5.70
N THR A 185 -7.45 -10.93 6.71
CA THR A 185 -6.66 -9.98 7.50
C THR A 185 -5.57 -9.33 6.63
N VAL A 186 -4.82 -10.15 5.87
CA VAL A 186 -3.82 -9.67 4.92
C VAL A 186 -4.45 -8.79 3.85
N ARG A 187 -5.61 -9.18 3.29
CA ARG A 187 -6.36 -8.36 2.32
C ARG A 187 -6.62 -6.96 2.87
N LYS A 188 -7.15 -6.86 4.09
CA LYS A 188 -7.46 -5.58 4.72
C LYS A 188 -6.19 -4.74 4.94
N LYS A 189 -5.13 -5.34 5.49
CA LYS A 189 -3.84 -4.66 5.67
C LYS A 189 -3.27 -4.11 4.36
N LEU A 190 -3.30 -4.89 3.28
CA LEU A 190 -2.82 -4.43 1.97
C LEU A 190 -3.65 -3.27 1.42
N GLN A 191 -4.97 -3.32 1.59
CA GLN A 191 -5.86 -2.21 1.22
C GLN A 191 -5.52 -0.92 1.99
N ASP A 192 -5.34 -1.03 3.31
CA ASP A 192 -5.03 0.09 4.19
C ASP A 192 -3.66 0.70 3.86
N VAL A 193 -2.62 -0.13 3.72
CA VAL A 193 -1.26 0.30 3.34
C VAL A 193 -1.26 1.01 1.98
N TYR A 194 -1.95 0.44 0.99
CA TYR A 194 -2.03 1.06 -0.33
C TYR A 194 -2.73 2.42 -0.28
N ALA A 195 -3.80 2.55 0.50
CA ALA A 195 -4.52 3.80 0.67
C ALA A 195 -3.63 4.90 1.27
N VAL A 196 -2.86 4.59 2.32
CA VAL A 196 -1.89 5.51 2.93
C VAL A 196 -0.87 5.96 1.89
N LEU A 197 -0.22 5.01 1.22
CA LEU A 197 0.79 5.32 0.20
C LEU A 197 0.20 6.15 -0.95
N HIS A 198 -1.03 5.84 -1.37
CA HIS A 198 -1.71 6.57 -2.44
C HIS A 198 -1.92 8.04 -2.06
N ARG A 199 -2.48 8.32 -0.88
CA ARG A 199 -2.71 9.68 -0.38
C ARG A 199 -1.40 10.44 -0.22
N GLU A 200 -0.36 9.82 0.34
CA GLU A 200 0.97 10.45 0.45
C GLU A 200 1.57 10.82 -0.92
N GLY A 201 1.33 9.99 -1.94
CA GLY A 201 1.80 10.25 -3.31
C GLY A 201 1.02 11.35 -4.04
N GLN A 202 -0.24 11.60 -3.66
CA GLN A 202 -1.00 12.74 -4.20
C GLN A 202 -0.48 14.06 -3.63
N LEU A 203 -0.20 14.10 -2.32
CA LEU A 203 0.35 15.28 -1.64
C LEU A 203 1.72 15.70 -2.20
N THR A 204 2.54 14.75 -2.67
CA THR A 204 3.85 15.06 -3.28
C THR A 204 3.77 15.56 -4.73
N ARG A 205 2.65 15.36 -5.45
CA ARG A 205 2.46 15.92 -6.80
C ARG A 205 2.22 17.44 -6.78
N PHE A 206 1.68 17.99 -5.70
CA PHE A 206 1.46 19.44 -5.58
C PHE A 206 2.75 20.25 -5.46
N ILE A 207 3.86 19.64 -5.02
CA ILE A 207 5.19 20.28 -5.00
C ILE A 207 5.76 20.42 -6.43
N ARG A 208 5.18 19.74 -7.42
CA ARG A 208 5.68 19.67 -8.80
C ARG A 208 5.17 20.80 -9.71
N CYS A 209 4.29 21.68 -9.21
CA CYS A 209 3.68 22.77 -9.98
C CYS A 209 3.99 24.17 -9.44
N ALA A 210 5.04 24.32 -8.63
CA ALA A 210 5.57 25.62 -8.19
C ALA A 210 6.92 25.91 -8.86
#